data_AF-A0A953WTF2-F1
#
_entry.id   AF-A0A953WTF2-F1
#
_cell.length_a   1.000
_cell.length_b   1.000
_cell.length_c   1.000
_cell.angle_alpha   90.00
_cell.angle_beta   90.00
_cell.angle_gamma   90.00
#
_symmetry.space_group_name_H-M   'P 1'
#
loop_
_entity.id
_entity.type
_entity.pdbx_description
1 polymer ?
#
loop_
_entity_poly.entity_id
_entity_poly.type
_entity_poly.pdbx_seq_one_letter_code
_entity_poly.pdbx_strand_id
1 'polypeptide(L)'
;MVQLTLPKGSQPKKGKTWPKPQGAKNLREFRIYRYNPEEGGNPRWDSYWVDMDKAGTMVLDVLLYIKNNIDPTLAFRRSCREGVCGSCAMNIAGRNTIACTIGFDELPKGAITISPLPHQPVVRDLIPDLTNFYAQHAYVQPYLQTVTPAPEKEWKQSEADREELNGLYECILCASCSTSCPSYWWNGDKYLGPAALLQAYRWLIDSRDEATGERLDA
;
A
#
# COMPACT_ATOMS: atom_id res chain seq x y z
N MET A 1 -8.82 3.42 -27.43
CA MET A 1 -10.05 3.18 -26.65
C MET A 1 -9.63 2.70 -25.27
N VAL A 2 -10.04 3.38 -24.19
CA VAL A 2 -9.70 2.95 -22.82
C VAL A 2 -10.50 1.70 -22.49
N GLN A 3 -9.82 0.61 -22.18
CA GLN A 3 -10.46 -0.62 -21.75
C GLN A 3 -10.81 -0.49 -20.27
N LEU A 4 -12.05 -0.06 -20.00
CA LEU A 4 -12.58 0.16 -18.64
C LEU A 4 -12.92 -1.14 -17.90
N THR A 5 -12.93 -2.26 -18.61
CA THR A 5 -13.23 -3.58 -18.06
C THR A 5 -11.96 -4.36 -17.78
N LEU A 6 -11.87 -4.92 -16.59
CA LEU A 6 -10.80 -5.84 -16.22
C LEU A 6 -10.77 -7.02 -17.22
N PRO A 7 -9.57 -7.55 -17.55
CA PRO A 7 -9.43 -8.76 -18.35
C PRO A 7 -10.33 -9.88 -17.81
N LYS A 8 -10.81 -10.78 -18.69
CA LYS A 8 -11.75 -11.84 -18.31
C LYS A 8 -11.29 -12.67 -17.09
N GLY A 9 -9.97 -12.90 -16.95
CA GLY A 9 -9.38 -13.62 -15.81
C GLY A 9 -9.23 -12.83 -14.51
N SER A 10 -9.44 -11.51 -14.55
CA SER A 10 -9.20 -10.60 -13.43
C SER A 10 -10.50 -10.06 -12.79
N GLN A 11 -11.66 -10.36 -13.39
CA GLN A 11 -12.95 -9.92 -12.86
C GLN A 11 -13.34 -10.72 -11.60
N PRO A 12 -13.49 -10.07 -10.43
CA PRO A 12 -13.85 -10.77 -9.22
C PRO A 12 -15.27 -11.35 -9.30
N LYS A 13 -15.42 -12.62 -8.94
CA LYS A 13 -16.71 -13.31 -8.85
C LYS A 13 -17.22 -13.32 -7.41
N LYS A 14 -18.48 -13.75 -7.21
CA LYS A 14 -18.99 -14.04 -5.86
C LYS A 14 -18.21 -15.21 -5.26
N GLY A 15 -17.69 -15.03 -4.05
CA GLY A 15 -16.92 -16.02 -3.33
C GLY A 15 -17.70 -16.71 -2.21
N LYS A 16 -16.96 -17.26 -1.25
CA LYS A 16 -17.49 -17.96 -0.07
C LYS A 16 -18.04 -16.96 0.95
N THR A 17 -19.17 -17.29 1.57
CA THR A 17 -19.64 -16.59 2.77
C THR A 17 -19.39 -17.47 3.98
N TRP A 18 -18.57 -16.99 4.91
CA TRP A 18 -18.30 -17.65 6.18
C TRP A 18 -19.46 -17.45 7.17
N PRO A 19 -19.74 -18.42 8.05
CA PRO A 19 -20.87 -18.33 8.98
C PRO A 19 -20.70 -17.19 9.98
N LYS A 20 -21.83 -16.63 10.44
CA LYS A 20 -21.84 -15.66 11.55
C LYS A 20 -21.47 -16.37 12.86
N PRO A 21 -20.57 -15.80 13.69
CA PRO A 21 -20.28 -16.36 15.00
C PRO A 21 -21.54 -16.38 15.87
N GLN A 22 -21.80 -17.52 16.53
CA GLN A 22 -23.00 -17.73 17.33
C GLN A 22 -22.98 -16.84 18.58
N GLY A 23 -24.11 -16.19 18.88
CA GLY A 23 -24.28 -15.37 20.10
C GLY A 23 -23.66 -13.97 20.05
N ALA A 24 -22.93 -13.63 18.97
CA ALA A 24 -22.37 -12.29 18.79
C ALA A 24 -23.46 -11.25 18.52
N LYS A 25 -23.42 -10.14 19.27
CA LYS A 25 -24.36 -9.01 19.08
C LYS A 25 -23.74 -7.88 18.27
N ASN A 26 -22.43 -7.69 18.38
CA ASN A 26 -21.68 -6.66 17.67
C ASN A 26 -21.03 -7.24 16.40
N LEU A 27 -21.85 -7.44 15.37
CA LEU A 27 -21.42 -8.10 14.13
C LEU A 27 -21.10 -7.12 13.01
N ARG A 28 -19.99 -7.35 12.31
CA ARG A 28 -19.67 -6.65 11.06
C ARG A 28 -19.29 -7.63 9.95
N GLU A 29 -19.71 -7.31 8.72
CA GLU A 29 -19.33 -8.05 7.52
C GLU A 29 -18.08 -7.40 6.91
N PHE A 30 -17.07 -8.21 6.61
CA PHE A 30 -15.89 -7.85 5.83
C PHE A 30 -15.88 -8.64 4.53
N ARG A 31 -15.96 -7.95 3.40
CA ARG A 31 -15.89 -8.52 2.05
C ARG A 31 -14.47 -8.38 1.53
N ILE A 32 -13.73 -9.47 1.53
CA ILE A 32 -12.30 -9.47 1.25
C ILE A 32 -12.05 -10.09 -0.12
N TYR A 33 -11.23 -9.40 -0.92
CA TYR A 33 -10.73 -9.92 -2.18
C TYR A 33 -9.86 -11.15 -1.93
N ARG A 34 -10.12 -12.22 -2.67
CA ARG A 34 -9.38 -13.48 -2.58
C ARG A 34 -8.92 -13.93 -3.95
N TYR A 35 -7.68 -14.40 -4.00
CA TYR A 35 -7.08 -14.94 -5.20
C TYR A 35 -5.98 -15.91 -4.81
N ASN A 36 -6.05 -17.13 -5.34
CA ASN A 36 -5.01 -18.13 -5.22
C ASN A 36 -4.54 -18.53 -6.62
N PRO A 37 -3.30 -18.18 -7.03
CA PRO A 37 -2.79 -18.53 -8.36
C PRO A 37 -2.68 -20.05 -8.57
N GLU A 38 -2.52 -20.84 -7.51
CA GLU A 38 -2.37 -22.29 -7.57
C GLU A 38 -3.70 -23.01 -7.85
N GLU A 39 -4.82 -22.46 -7.37
CA GLU A 39 -6.17 -23.01 -7.64
C GLU A 39 -6.66 -22.67 -9.06
N GLY A 40 -6.01 -21.70 -9.72
CA GLY A 40 -6.46 -21.14 -10.98
C GLY A 40 -7.79 -20.38 -10.87
N GLY A 41 -8.26 -19.87 -12.01
CA GLY A 41 -9.52 -19.15 -12.10
C GLY A 41 -9.45 -17.66 -11.72
N ASN A 42 -10.64 -17.07 -11.58
CA ASN A 42 -10.79 -15.65 -11.30
C ASN A 42 -10.69 -15.36 -9.80
N PRO A 43 -10.30 -14.13 -9.43
CA PRO A 43 -10.49 -13.62 -8.08
C PRO A 43 -11.94 -13.70 -7.63
N ARG A 44 -12.17 -13.62 -6.33
CA ARG A 44 -13.50 -13.67 -5.72
C ARG A 44 -13.62 -12.73 -4.53
N TRP A 45 -14.86 -12.39 -4.19
CA TRP A 45 -15.20 -11.67 -2.96
C TRP A 45 -15.74 -12.66 -1.92
N ASP A 46 -14.91 -12.96 -0.92
CA ASP A 46 -15.35 -13.77 0.23
C ASP A 46 -15.90 -12.84 1.33
N SER A 47 -17.01 -13.23 1.96
CA SER A 47 -17.63 -12.50 3.07
C SER A 47 -17.29 -13.16 4.40
N TYR A 48 -16.77 -12.39 5.34
CA TYR A 48 -16.46 -12.79 6.72
C TYR A 48 -17.33 -12.03 7.69
N TRP A 49 -17.95 -12.73 8.62
CA TRP A 49 -18.68 -12.10 9.73
C TRP A 49 -17.82 -12.16 10.98
N VAL A 50 -17.53 -10.98 11.53
CA VAL A 50 -16.62 -10.84 12.66
C VAL A 50 -17.38 -10.25 13.84
N ASP A 51 -17.15 -10.84 15.01
CA ASP A 51 -17.58 -10.32 16.30
C ASP A 51 -16.60 -9.23 16.73
N MET A 52 -17.03 -7.98 16.66
CA MET A 52 -16.15 -6.83 16.86
C MET A 52 -15.72 -6.66 18.32
N ASP A 53 -16.40 -7.32 19.25
CA ASP A 53 -15.99 -7.37 20.67
C ASP A 53 -14.75 -8.26 20.88
N LYS A 54 -14.32 -9.02 19.86
CA LYS A 54 -13.17 -9.96 19.92
C LYS A 54 -12.00 -9.62 18.99
N ALA A 55 -12.24 -8.80 17.96
CA ALA A 55 -11.31 -8.67 16.85
C ALA A 55 -10.25 -7.56 17.00
N GLY A 56 -10.39 -6.68 18.00
CA GLY A 56 -9.56 -5.47 18.12
C GLY A 56 -10.09 -4.31 17.28
N THR A 57 -9.44 -3.15 17.39
CA THR A 57 -9.95 -1.86 16.87
C THR A 57 -9.54 -1.60 15.42
N MET A 58 -8.32 -1.97 15.03
CA MET A 58 -7.79 -1.64 13.71
C MET A 58 -8.21 -2.69 12.69
N VAL A 59 -8.32 -2.30 11.41
CA VAL A 59 -8.63 -3.26 10.33
C VAL A 59 -7.58 -4.38 10.26
N LEU A 60 -6.31 -4.12 10.58
CA LEU A 60 -5.29 -5.16 10.69
C LEU A 60 -5.64 -6.21 11.76
N ASP A 61 -6.20 -5.80 12.89
CA ASP A 61 -6.57 -6.71 13.97
C ASP A 61 -7.70 -7.63 13.51
N VAL A 62 -8.67 -7.09 12.75
CA VAL A 62 -9.71 -7.87 12.09
C VAL A 62 -9.13 -8.89 11.10
N LEU A 63 -8.18 -8.48 10.26
CA LEU A 63 -7.53 -9.39 9.30
C LEU A 63 -6.78 -10.52 10.01
N LEU A 64 -6.10 -10.21 11.12
CA LEU A 64 -5.44 -11.21 11.97
C LEU A 64 -6.45 -12.13 12.64
N TYR A 65 -7.57 -11.60 13.15
CA TYR A 65 -8.65 -12.38 13.75
C TYR A 65 -9.24 -13.37 12.74
N ILE A 66 -9.54 -12.90 11.52
CA ILE A 66 -10.03 -13.75 10.42
C ILE A 66 -9.01 -14.83 10.11
N LYS A 67 -7.74 -14.46 9.93
CA LYS A 67 -6.69 -15.44 9.60
C LYS A 67 -6.50 -16.49 10.69
N ASN A 68 -6.50 -16.10 11.95
CA ASN A 68 -6.17 -16.99 13.06
C ASN A 68 -7.35 -17.87 13.48
N ASN A 69 -8.59 -17.41 13.31
CA ASN A 69 -9.76 -18.08 13.91
C ASN A 69 -10.81 -18.53 12.88
N ILE A 70 -10.78 -18.05 11.63
CA ILE A 70 -11.81 -18.32 10.63
C ILE A 70 -11.21 -18.98 9.39
N ASP A 71 -10.24 -18.32 8.75
CA ASP A 71 -9.62 -18.78 7.50
C ASP A 71 -8.09 -18.57 7.49
N PRO A 72 -7.30 -19.60 7.86
CA PRO A 72 -5.85 -19.50 7.87
C PRO A 72 -5.23 -19.31 6.48
N THR A 73 -5.99 -19.51 5.40
CA THR A 73 -5.51 -19.36 4.02
C THR A 73 -5.43 -17.92 3.54
N LEU A 74 -6.05 -16.97 4.27
CA LEU A 74 -6.02 -15.53 3.96
C LEU A 74 -4.59 -14.99 4.02
N ALA A 75 -4.13 -14.38 2.92
CA ALA A 75 -2.78 -13.82 2.81
C ALA A 75 -2.78 -12.28 2.68
N PHE A 76 -1.91 -11.64 3.45
CA PHE A 76 -1.66 -10.19 3.43
C PHE A 76 -0.28 -9.88 4.03
N ARG A 77 0.29 -8.72 3.70
CA ARG A 77 1.54 -8.23 4.30
C ARG A 77 1.28 -7.39 5.55
N ARG A 78 2.15 -7.54 6.56
CA ARG A 78 2.13 -6.80 7.83
C ARG A 78 3.49 -6.90 8.53
N SER A 79 3.83 -5.89 9.34
CA SER A 79 5.00 -5.93 10.24
C SER A 79 4.81 -5.08 11.51
N CYS A 80 5.05 -3.76 11.46
CA CYS A 80 5.21 -2.90 12.65
C CYS A 80 3.95 -2.69 13.52
N ARG A 81 2.75 -2.73 12.93
CA ARG A 81 1.45 -2.42 13.58
C ARG A 81 1.22 -0.99 14.07
N GLU A 82 2.10 -0.05 13.74
CA GLU A 82 2.01 1.36 14.22
C GLU A 82 2.21 2.38 13.08
N GLY A 83 2.07 1.93 11.84
CA GLY A 83 2.00 2.82 10.69
C GLY A 83 3.32 3.25 10.06
N VAL A 84 4.46 2.71 10.49
CA VAL A 84 5.79 3.17 10.02
C VAL A 84 6.39 2.34 8.88
N CYS A 85 6.10 1.02 8.79
CA CYS A 85 6.76 0.16 7.80
C CYS A 85 6.13 0.15 6.39
N GLY A 86 4.94 0.74 6.23
CA GLY A 86 4.19 0.75 4.96
C GLY A 86 3.64 -0.60 4.47
N SER A 87 4.00 -1.74 5.07
CA SER A 87 3.72 -3.07 4.50
C SER A 87 2.24 -3.46 4.37
N CYS A 88 1.36 -2.94 5.24
CA CYS A 88 -0.07 -3.29 5.26
C CYS A 88 -0.94 -2.31 4.47
N ALA A 89 -0.37 -1.64 3.46
CA ALA A 89 -1.11 -0.80 2.55
C ALA A 89 -2.05 -1.63 1.66
N MET A 90 -3.32 -1.23 1.61
CA MET A 90 -4.36 -1.89 0.85
C MET A 90 -5.53 -0.92 0.61
N ASN A 91 -6.51 -1.31 -0.21
CA ASN A 91 -7.73 -0.52 -0.40
C ASN A 91 -8.82 -1.00 0.58
N ILE A 92 -9.23 -0.12 1.48
CA ILE A 92 -10.21 -0.37 2.54
C ILE A 92 -11.38 0.59 2.35
N ALA A 93 -12.59 0.05 2.17
CA ALA A 93 -13.80 0.81 1.90
C ALA A 93 -13.64 1.81 0.73
N GLY A 94 -12.89 1.43 -0.32
CA GLY A 94 -12.66 2.26 -1.50
C GLY A 94 -11.45 3.20 -1.39
N ARG A 95 -10.81 3.33 -0.23
CA ARG A 95 -9.67 4.24 -0.02
C ARG A 95 -8.37 3.47 0.26
N ASN A 96 -7.28 3.87 -0.37
CA ASN A 96 -5.96 3.35 -0.04
C ASN A 96 -5.52 3.89 1.32
N THR A 97 -5.18 3.00 2.24
CA THR A 97 -4.66 3.33 3.57
C THR A 97 -3.86 2.14 4.11
N ILE A 98 -3.25 2.28 5.28
CA ILE A 98 -2.54 1.21 5.97
C ILE A 98 -3.45 0.59 7.03
N ALA A 99 -3.67 -0.73 6.95
CA ALA A 99 -4.67 -1.43 7.77
C ALA A 99 -4.45 -1.30 9.28
N CYS A 100 -3.21 -1.07 9.72
CA CYS A 100 -2.88 -0.98 11.14
C CYS A 100 -3.22 0.34 11.83
N THR A 101 -3.61 1.37 11.10
CA THR A 101 -3.91 2.69 11.69
C THR A 101 -5.31 3.19 11.38
N ILE A 102 -6.14 2.40 10.70
CA ILE A 102 -7.54 2.74 10.43
C ILE A 102 -8.44 1.89 11.31
N GLY A 103 -9.20 2.54 12.18
CA GLY A 103 -10.21 1.91 13.01
C GLY A 103 -11.39 1.44 12.16
N PHE A 104 -11.96 0.28 12.48
CA PHE A 104 -13.15 -0.20 11.76
C PHE A 104 -14.39 0.69 11.99
N ASP A 105 -14.40 1.44 13.09
CA ASP A 105 -15.43 2.37 13.53
C ASP A 105 -15.38 3.70 12.76
N GLU A 106 -14.23 4.07 12.21
CA GLU A 106 -14.06 5.19 11.29
C GLU A 106 -14.64 4.93 9.89
N LEU A 107 -14.95 3.65 9.58
CA LEU A 107 -15.42 3.24 8.26
C LEU A 107 -16.96 3.28 8.14
N PRO A 108 -17.50 3.50 6.92
CA PRO A 108 -18.94 3.54 6.67
C PRO A 108 -19.68 2.33 7.23
N LYS A 109 -20.87 2.56 7.79
CA LYS A 109 -21.75 1.49 8.32
C LYS A 109 -22.04 0.44 7.24
N GLY A 110 -22.22 -0.81 7.68
CA GLY A 110 -22.47 -1.95 6.79
C GLY A 110 -21.21 -2.74 6.47
N ALA A 111 -21.24 -3.42 5.33
CA ALA A 111 -20.16 -4.31 4.90
C ALA A 111 -18.94 -3.51 4.45
N ILE A 112 -17.77 -3.82 5.01
CA ILE A 112 -16.50 -3.20 4.64
C ILE A 112 -15.83 -4.03 3.55
N THR A 113 -15.51 -3.42 2.41
CA THR A 113 -14.72 -4.07 1.35
C THR A 113 -13.22 -3.88 1.60
N ILE A 114 -12.43 -4.93 1.43
CA ILE A 114 -10.97 -4.89 1.53
C ILE A 114 -10.37 -5.58 0.30
N SER A 115 -9.52 -4.87 -0.43
CA SER A 115 -8.84 -5.35 -1.64
C SER A 115 -7.37 -4.95 -1.66
N PRO A 116 -6.55 -5.58 -2.52
CA PRO A 116 -5.18 -5.13 -2.76
C PRO A 116 -5.10 -3.65 -3.14
N LEU A 117 -3.89 -3.12 -3.15
CA LEU A 117 -3.65 -1.82 -3.78
C LEU A 117 -4.12 -1.84 -5.26
N PRO A 118 -4.85 -0.81 -5.73
CA PRO A 118 -5.43 -0.81 -7.06
C PRO A 118 -4.38 -0.86 -8.18
N HIS A 119 -4.79 -1.46 -9.29
CA HIS A 119 -4.04 -1.50 -10.54
C HIS A 119 -2.61 -2.06 -10.42
N GLN A 120 -2.40 -3.00 -9.50
CA GLN A 120 -1.18 -3.79 -9.40
C GLN A 120 -1.49 -5.25 -9.73
N PRO A 121 -0.56 -6.00 -10.35
CA PRO A 121 -0.65 -7.45 -10.40
C PRO A 121 -0.80 -8.02 -8.99
N VAL A 122 -1.67 -9.01 -8.81
CA VAL A 122 -1.90 -9.61 -7.49
C VAL A 122 -1.18 -10.94 -7.41
N VAL A 123 -0.28 -11.07 -6.45
CA VAL A 123 0.44 -12.32 -6.18
C VAL A 123 -0.50 -13.33 -5.52
N ARG A 124 -1.17 -12.91 -4.44
CA ARG A 124 -2.15 -13.74 -3.70
C ARG A 124 -3.00 -12.87 -2.78
N ASP A 125 -4.31 -13.08 -2.74
CA ASP A 125 -5.25 -12.36 -1.86
C ASP A 125 -4.98 -10.84 -1.82
N LEU A 126 -4.54 -10.27 -0.69
CA LEU A 126 -4.28 -8.84 -0.50
C LEU A 126 -2.82 -8.44 -0.78
N ILE A 127 -2.04 -9.30 -1.44
CA ILE A 127 -0.62 -9.11 -1.70
C ILE A 127 -0.43 -8.67 -3.16
N PRO A 128 -0.23 -7.36 -3.43
CA PRO A 128 0.17 -6.91 -4.75
C PRO A 128 1.64 -7.22 -5.03
N ASP A 129 2.00 -7.30 -6.30
CA ASP A 129 3.37 -7.19 -6.77
C ASP A 129 3.77 -5.72 -6.82
N LEU A 130 4.85 -5.36 -6.11
CA LEU A 130 5.38 -4.00 -6.05
C LEU A 130 6.77 -3.90 -6.73
N THR A 131 7.16 -4.88 -7.54
CA THR A 131 8.47 -4.91 -8.20
C THR A 131 8.71 -3.66 -9.05
N ASN A 132 7.73 -3.25 -9.87
CA ASN A 132 7.84 -2.02 -10.67
C ASN A 132 7.93 -0.76 -9.80
N PHE A 133 7.14 -0.69 -8.72
CA PHE A 133 7.17 0.42 -7.78
C PHE A 133 8.58 0.61 -7.17
N TYR A 134 9.22 -0.48 -6.75
CA TYR A 134 10.58 -0.42 -6.22
C TYR A 134 11.63 -0.13 -7.30
N ALA A 135 11.45 -0.65 -8.52
CA ALA A 135 12.33 -0.33 -9.64
C ALA A 135 12.30 1.16 -9.98
N GLN A 136 11.13 1.80 -9.96
CA GLN A 136 11.00 3.24 -10.18
C GLN A 136 11.57 4.08 -9.03
N HIS A 137 11.49 3.60 -7.79
CA HIS A 137 12.20 4.24 -6.69
C HIS A 137 13.72 4.14 -6.84
N ALA A 138 14.24 2.99 -7.29
CA ALA A 138 15.66 2.83 -7.57
C ALA A 138 16.12 3.68 -8.78
N TYR A 139 15.25 3.86 -9.78
CA TYR A 139 15.50 4.67 -10.97
C TYR A 139 15.89 6.12 -10.63
N VAL A 140 15.24 6.73 -9.63
CA VAL A 140 15.54 8.11 -9.21
C VAL A 140 16.81 8.23 -8.35
N GLN A 141 17.58 7.14 -8.23
CA GLN A 141 18.85 7.06 -7.50
C GLN A 141 18.77 7.72 -6.11
N PRO A 142 17.98 7.15 -5.17
CA PRO A 142 17.55 7.82 -3.96
C PRO A 142 18.62 7.75 -2.85
N TYR A 143 19.80 8.26 -3.14
CA TYR A 143 20.95 8.34 -2.25
C TYR A 143 21.73 9.63 -2.53
N LEU A 144 22.53 10.08 -1.56
CA LEU A 144 23.33 11.30 -1.66
C LEU A 144 24.42 11.14 -2.74
N GLN A 145 24.52 12.12 -3.64
CA GLN A 145 25.54 12.15 -4.68
C GLN A 145 26.37 13.43 -4.59
N THR A 146 27.69 13.26 -4.50
CA THR A 146 28.63 14.38 -4.41
C THR A 146 29.83 14.11 -5.32
N VAL A 147 30.29 15.15 -6.01
CA VAL A 147 31.60 15.16 -6.69
C VAL A 147 32.68 15.67 -5.75
N THR A 148 32.31 16.50 -4.77
CA THR A 148 33.19 16.94 -3.69
C THR A 148 33.61 15.74 -2.83
N PRO A 149 34.91 15.58 -2.52
CA PRO A 149 35.38 14.53 -1.63
C PRO A 149 34.69 14.60 -0.27
N ALA A 150 34.39 13.43 0.31
CA ALA A 150 33.78 13.37 1.64
C ALA A 150 34.64 14.14 2.67
N PRO A 151 34.02 15.03 3.48
CA PRO A 151 34.75 15.79 4.49
C PRO A 151 35.30 14.89 5.60
N GLU A 152 36.29 15.37 6.34
CA GLU A 152 36.84 14.66 7.52
C GLU A 152 35.83 14.48 8.65
N LYS A 153 34.76 15.28 8.66
CA LYS A 153 33.65 15.25 9.62
C LYS A 153 32.32 15.11 8.87
N GLU A 154 31.21 15.43 9.52
CA GLU A 154 29.89 15.47 8.87
C GLU A 154 29.72 16.61 7.85
N TRP A 155 28.90 16.35 6.84
CA TRP A 155 28.41 17.35 5.89
C TRP A 155 27.68 18.46 6.64
N LYS A 156 28.04 19.72 6.37
CA LYS A 156 27.35 20.86 6.95
C LYS A 156 26.04 21.11 6.21
N GLN A 157 24.99 21.37 6.97
CA GLN A 157 23.67 21.76 6.48
C GLN A 157 23.08 22.76 7.48
N SER A 158 22.49 23.85 7.02
CA SER A 158 21.82 24.80 7.91
C SER A 158 20.49 24.22 8.41
N GLU A 159 19.98 24.73 9.55
CA GLU A 159 18.66 24.33 10.04
C GLU A 159 17.57 24.61 9.01
N ALA A 160 17.64 25.77 8.34
CA ALA A 160 16.70 26.14 7.28
C ALA A 160 16.73 25.15 6.10
N ASP A 161 17.92 24.79 5.58
CA ASP A 161 18.02 23.81 4.48
C ASP A 161 17.53 22.42 4.91
N ARG A 162 17.77 22.03 6.16
CA ARG A 162 17.28 20.76 6.69
C ARG A 162 15.75 20.77 6.81
N GLU A 163 15.15 21.88 7.20
CA GLU A 163 13.69 22.02 7.34
C GLU A 163 12.96 21.83 6.01
N GLU A 164 13.55 22.23 4.88
CA GLU A 164 13.00 21.99 3.54
C GLU A 164 12.76 20.50 3.23
N LEU A 165 13.45 19.59 3.93
CA LEU A 165 13.25 18.15 3.77
C LEU A 165 12.02 17.61 4.52
N ASN A 166 11.44 18.39 5.44
CA ASN A 166 10.25 17.97 6.20
C ASN A 166 9.03 17.79 5.28
N GLY A 167 8.27 16.73 5.52
CA GLY A 167 7.19 16.28 4.64
C GLY A 167 7.65 15.41 3.46
N LEU A 168 8.96 15.28 3.23
CA LEU A 168 9.53 14.46 2.15
C LEU A 168 10.13 13.14 2.67
N TYR A 169 10.98 13.19 3.69
CA TYR A 169 11.71 12.02 4.19
C TYR A 169 10.84 11.06 5.02
N GLU A 170 9.68 11.51 5.48
CA GLU A 170 8.71 10.74 6.26
C GLU A 170 7.96 9.72 5.39
N CYS A 171 8.16 9.74 4.06
CA CYS A 171 7.60 8.76 3.15
C CYS A 171 8.04 7.32 3.52
N ILE A 172 7.08 6.51 3.92
CA ILE A 172 7.30 5.10 4.31
C ILE A 172 7.25 4.11 3.14
N LEU A 173 7.28 4.60 1.90
CA LEU A 173 7.23 3.80 0.66
C LEU A 173 6.08 2.76 0.62
N CYS A 174 4.90 3.11 1.13
CA CYS A 174 3.74 2.21 1.20
C CYS A 174 2.98 2.04 -0.12
N ALA A 175 3.36 2.76 -1.18
CA ALA A 175 2.72 2.79 -2.50
C ALA A 175 1.25 3.29 -2.55
N SER A 176 0.62 3.64 -1.43
CA SER A 176 -0.79 4.09 -1.40
C SER A 176 -1.09 5.26 -2.34
N CYS A 177 -0.21 6.27 -2.39
CA CYS A 177 -0.36 7.45 -3.24
C CYS A 177 -0.24 7.13 -4.73
N SER A 178 0.70 6.27 -5.11
CA SER A 178 0.92 5.93 -6.52
C SER A 178 -0.21 5.05 -7.03
N THR A 179 -0.61 4.08 -6.23
CA THR A 179 -1.73 3.18 -6.55
C THR A 179 -3.11 3.81 -6.36
N SER A 180 -3.21 5.07 -5.91
CA SER A 180 -4.45 5.87 -5.98
C SER A 180 -4.49 6.81 -7.19
N CYS A 181 -3.37 6.99 -7.90
CA CYS A 181 -3.27 7.93 -9.01
C CYS A 181 -3.72 7.29 -10.33
N PRO A 182 -4.78 7.80 -10.99
CA PRO A 182 -5.21 7.26 -12.28
C PRO A 182 -4.15 7.36 -13.37
N SER A 183 -3.30 8.39 -13.37
CA SER A 183 -2.19 8.49 -14.34
C SER A 183 -1.21 7.32 -14.20
N TYR A 184 -0.94 6.90 -12.95
CA TYR A 184 -0.11 5.74 -12.65
C TYR A 184 -0.79 4.42 -13.00
N TRP A 185 -2.12 4.36 -12.93
CA TRP A 185 -2.84 3.19 -13.43
C TRP A 185 -2.63 3.04 -14.93
N TRP A 186 -2.81 4.11 -15.70
CA TRP A 186 -2.76 4.00 -17.16
C TRP A 186 -1.35 3.91 -17.74
N ASN A 187 -0.37 4.52 -17.07
CA ASN A 187 0.98 4.68 -17.61
C ASN A 187 2.05 4.34 -16.57
N GLY A 188 1.79 3.43 -15.62
CA GLY A 188 2.74 3.08 -14.56
C GLY A 188 4.05 2.46 -15.05
N ASP A 189 4.13 2.08 -16.33
CA ASP A 189 5.34 1.67 -17.03
C ASP A 189 6.26 2.84 -17.43
N LYS A 190 5.73 4.06 -17.50
CA LYS A 190 6.45 5.27 -17.96
C LYS A 190 6.40 6.41 -16.95
N TYR A 191 5.24 6.63 -16.34
CA TYR A 191 5.05 7.62 -15.29
C TYR A 191 5.52 7.03 -13.96
N LEU A 192 6.54 7.67 -13.38
CA LEU A 192 7.18 7.23 -12.12
C LEU A 192 6.22 7.19 -10.92
N GLY A 193 5.15 7.98 -10.95
CA GLY A 193 4.21 8.07 -9.84
C GLY A 193 4.65 9.02 -8.72
N PRO A 194 3.69 9.44 -7.88
CA PRO A 194 3.93 10.44 -6.83
C PRO A 194 4.99 10.01 -5.79
N ALA A 195 5.12 8.71 -5.49
CA ALA A 195 6.11 8.27 -4.50
C ALA A 195 7.55 8.44 -4.98
N ALA A 196 7.85 7.98 -6.20
CA ALA A 196 9.18 8.12 -6.79
C ALA A 196 9.51 9.60 -7.07
N LEU A 197 8.53 10.39 -7.54
CA LEU A 197 8.71 11.82 -7.77
C LEU A 197 8.94 12.62 -6.48
N LEU A 198 8.24 12.27 -5.38
CA LEU A 198 8.51 12.86 -4.07
C LEU A 198 9.95 12.57 -3.62
N GLN A 199 10.40 11.34 -3.82
CA GLN A 199 11.77 10.94 -3.46
C GLN A 199 12.81 11.60 -4.37
N ALA A 200 12.54 11.76 -5.67
CA ALA A 200 13.40 12.53 -6.56
C ALA A 200 13.53 13.98 -6.06
N TYR A 201 12.41 14.62 -5.76
CA TYR A 201 12.38 15.98 -5.23
C TYR A 201 13.15 16.12 -3.90
N ARG A 202 12.99 15.15 -2.99
CA ARG A 202 13.74 15.08 -1.72
C ARG A 202 15.25 15.14 -1.92
N TRP A 203 15.78 14.60 -3.00
CA TRP A 203 17.21 14.66 -3.32
C TRP A 203 17.59 15.90 -4.12
N LEU A 204 16.71 16.38 -5.02
CA LEU A 204 16.93 17.62 -5.77
C LEU A 204 17.12 18.86 -4.89
N ILE A 205 16.45 18.91 -3.74
CA ILE A 205 16.51 20.05 -2.83
C ILE A 205 17.39 19.83 -1.59
N ASP A 206 18.01 18.65 -1.44
CA ASP A 206 18.95 18.45 -0.33
C ASP A 206 20.21 19.26 -0.62
N SER A 207 20.50 20.27 0.22
CA SER A 207 21.63 21.19 0.02
C SER A 207 23.01 20.51 0.01
N ARG A 208 23.07 19.22 0.36
CA ARG A 208 24.29 18.40 0.34
C ARG A 208 24.46 17.62 -0.96
N ASP A 209 23.42 17.49 -1.79
CA ASP A 209 23.47 16.75 -3.05
C ASP A 209 23.96 17.65 -4.19
N GLU A 210 24.88 17.15 -5.00
CA GLU A 210 25.52 17.90 -6.09
C GLU A 210 25.11 17.39 -7.49
N ALA A 211 24.15 16.46 -7.57
CA ALA A 211 23.72 15.84 -8.83
C ALA A 211 22.40 16.41 -9.38
N THR A 212 22.07 17.67 -9.07
CA THR A 212 20.78 18.28 -9.47
C THR A 212 20.56 18.23 -10.99
N GLY A 213 21.60 18.50 -11.79
CA GLY A 213 21.49 18.48 -13.25
C GLY A 213 21.18 17.09 -13.78
N GLU A 214 21.98 16.10 -13.39
CA GLU A 214 21.82 14.70 -13.77
C GLU A 214 20.46 14.12 -13.35
N ARG A 215 19.96 14.51 -12.18
CA ARG A 215 18.63 14.08 -11.69
C ARG A 215 17.46 14.66 -12.49
N LEU A 216 17.62 15.86 -13.07
CA LEU A 216 16.59 16.50 -13.88
C LEU A 216 16.61 16.03 -15.35
N ASP A 217 17.78 15.65 -15.85
CA ASP A 217 17.97 15.17 -17.22
C ASP A 217 17.62 13.68 -17.41
N ALA A 218 17.42 12.94 -16.31
CA ALA A 218 17.12 11.50 -16.26
C ALA A 218 15.66 11.14 -16.57
#